data_AF-A0A086JAI0-F1
#
_entry.id   AF-A0A086JAI0-F1
#
_cell.length_a   1.000
_cell.length_b   1.000
_cell.length_c   1.000
_cell.angle_alpha   90.00
_cell.angle_beta   90.00
_cell.angle_gamma   90.00
#
_symmetry.space_group_name_H-M   'P 1'
#
loop_
_entity.id
_entity.type
_entity.pdbx_description
1 polymer ?
#
loop_
_entity_poly.entity_id
_entity_poly.type
_entity_poly.pdbx_seq_one_letter_code
_entity_poly.pdbx_strand_id
1 'polypeptide(L)'
;MHEGAKKLMQLLEEDTVAILDSQLNEKQKVQVKALGIPVMLCSTAGVRDFHEWYRDALFVLLRHLINNPSPAHGYKFFTNPFWTRPITGAEEGLFAFITLNHLSRRLGEDPARCMIDEYGVKQCRNDLAGVVEV
;
A
#
# COMPACT_ATOMS: atom_id res chain seq x y z
N MET A 1 15.44 -19.73 -4.90
CA MET A 1 14.63 -18.63 -4.32
C MET A 1 14.95 -17.28 -4.96
N HIS A 2 16.23 -16.87 -5.01
CA HIS A 2 16.61 -15.55 -5.53
C HIS A 2 16.19 -15.29 -6.99
N GLU A 3 16.48 -16.23 -7.90
CA GLU A 3 16.16 -16.08 -9.33
C GLU A 3 14.66 -16.02 -9.61
N GLY A 4 13.86 -16.85 -8.91
CA GLY A 4 12.41 -16.82 -9.01
C GLY A 4 11.80 -15.51 -8.51
N ALA A 5 12.28 -15.00 -7.36
CA ALA A 5 11.83 -13.71 -6.83
C ALA A 5 12.22 -12.55 -7.77
N LYS A 6 13.44 -12.57 -8.33
CA LYS A 6 13.89 -11.58 -9.31
C LYS A 6 12.99 -11.56 -10.54
N LYS A 7 12.73 -12.72 -11.14
CA LYS A 7 11.87 -12.83 -12.32
C LYS A 7 10.44 -12.33 -12.04
N LEU A 8 9.87 -12.70 -10.89
CA LEU A 8 8.55 -12.22 -10.49
C LEU A 8 8.51 -10.70 -10.33
N MET A 9 9.49 -10.12 -9.62
CA MET A 9 9.54 -8.67 -9.41
C MET A 9 9.80 -7.90 -10.71
N GLN A 10 10.59 -8.44 -11.63
CA GLN A 10 10.78 -7.85 -12.96
C GLN A 10 9.48 -7.82 -13.76
N LEU A 11 8.69 -8.90 -13.74
CA LEU A 11 7.40 -8.92 -14.41
C LEU A 11 6.43 -7.89 -13.81
N LEU A 12 6.39 -7.77 -12.48
CA LEU A 12 5.56 -6.78 -11.80
C LEU A 12 6.01 -5.34 -12.09
N GLU A 13 7.32 -5.11 -12.17
CA GLU A 13 7.91 -3.82 -12.54
C GLU A 13 7.54 -3.45 -13.98
N GLU A 14 7.74 -4.36 -14.94
CA GLU A 14 7.40 -4.15 -16.35
C GLU A 14 5.90 -3.87 -16.56
N ASP A 15 5.04 -4.63 -15.89
CA ASP A 15 3.58 -4.44 -15.95
C ASP A 15 3.17 -3.08 -15.36
N THR A 16 3.74 -2.71 -14.22
CA THR A 16 3.49 -1.39 -13.59
C THR A 16 3.92 -0.26 -14.52
N VAL A 17 5.08 -0.38 -15.17
CA VAL A 17 5.60 0.61 -16.13
C VAL A 17 4.66 0.73 -17.33
N ALA A 18 4.17 -0.39 -17.87
CA ALA A 18 3.22 -0.38 -18.99
C ALA A 18 1.90 0.35 -18.62
N ILE A 19 1.39 0.14 -17.41
CA ILE A 19 0.22 0.85 -16.90
C ILE A 19 0.51 2.36 -16.79
N LEU A 20 1.62 2.75 -16.17
CA LEU A 20 1.99 4.16 -16.01
C LEU A 20 2.15 4.86 -17.36
N ASP A 21 2.80 4.21 -18.32
CA ASP A 21 3.04 4.79 -19.64
C ASP A 21 1.76 4.95 -20.47
N SER A 22 0.77 4.08 -20.25
CA SER A 22 -0.53 4.13 -20.95
C SER A 22 -1.53 5.09 -20.32
N GLN A 23 -1.50 5.28 -19.00
CA GLN A 23 -2.50 6.05 -18.27
C GLN A 23 -2.08 7.50 -17.99
N LEU A 24 -0.78 7.78 -17.90
CA LEU A 24 -0.28 9.12 -17.60
C LEU A 24 -0.01 9.91 -18.87
N ASN A 25 -0.32 11.20 -18.85
CA ASN A 25 0.17 12.12 -19.88
C ASN A 25 1.64 12.50 -19.62
N GLU A 26 2.31 13.08 -20.62
CA GLU A 26 3.74 13.39 -20.55
C GLU A 26 4.13 14.33 -19.40
N LYS A 27 3.27 15.30 -19.04
CA LYS A 27 3.54 16.18 -17.89
C LYS A 27 3.52 15.40 -16.58
N GLN A 28 2.55 14.50 -16.40
CA GLN A 28 2.46 13.63 -15.25
C GLN A 28 3.64 12.65 -15.18
N LYS A 29 4.05 12.07 -16.31
CA LYS A 29 5.22 11.18 -16.37
C LYS A 29 6.49 11.87 -15.86
N VAL A 30 6.74 13.10 -16.32
CA VAL A 30 7.91 13.89 -15.86
C VAL A 30 7.84 14.12 -14.35
N GLN A 31 6.67 14.51 -13.81
CA GLN A 31 6.49 14.74 -12.38
C GLN A 31 6.70 13.47 -11.56
N VAL A 32 6.08 12.35 -11.97
CA VAL A 32 6.16 11.07 -11.26
C VAL A 32 7.60 10.54 -11.24
N LYS A 33 8.33 10.64 -12.36
CA LYS A 33 9.75 10.26 -12.42
C LYS A 33 10.64 11.13 -11.52
N ALA A 34 10.28 12.39 -11.31
CA ALA A 34 11.01 13.29 -10.43
C ALA A 34 10.75 13.00 -8.94
N LEU A 35 9.49 12.75 -8.56
CA LEU A 35 9.07 12.53 -7.17
C LEU A 35 9.43 11.14 -6.63
N GLY A 36 9.46 10.14 -7.51
CA GLY A 36 9.57 8.74 -7.13
C GLY A 36 8.21 8.15 -6.76
N ILE A 37 8.13 6.82 -6.82
CA ILE A 37 6.89 6.06 -6.66
C ILE A 37 7.02 5.14 -5.44
N PRO A 38 6.27 5.41 -4.36
CA PRO A 38 6.23 4.50 -3.22
C PRO A 38 5.47 3.22 -3.60
N VAL A 39 6.09 2.07 -3.32
CA VAL A 39 5.50 0.75 -3.57
C VAL A 39 5.24 0.06 -2.23
N MET A 40 4.00 -0.41 -2.05
CA MET A 40 3.57 -1.18 -0.89
C MET A 40 3.23 -2.59 -1.35
N LEU A 41 4.07 -3.58 -1.00
CA LEU A 41 3.81 -4.99 -1.29
C LEU A 41 3.40 -5.71 -0.01
N CYS A 42 2.11 -6.03 0.09
CA CYS A 42 1.53 -6.71 1.23
C CYS A 42 1.22 -8.16 0.87
N SER A 43 1.86 -9.13 1.54
CA SER A 43 1.44 -10.53 1.41
C SER A 43 0.35 -10.85 2.42
N THR A 44 -0.69 -11.54 1.96
CA THR A 44 -1.88 -11.92 2.73
C THR A 44 -1.80 -13.39 3.18
N ALA A 45 -2.87 -14.17 3.08
CA ALA A 45 -3.02 -15.48 3.73
C ALA A 45 -1.95 -16.52 3.34
N GLY A 46 -1.62 -16.64 2.05
CA GLY A 46 -0.81 -17.76 1.54
C GLY A 46 0.65 -17.83 2.02
N VAL A 47 1.15 -16.80 2.71
CA VAL A 47 2.54 -16.75 3.21
C VAL A 47 2.59 -16.65 4.74
N ARG A 48 1.43 -16.69 5.42
CA ARG A 48 1.36 -16.53 6.88
C ARG A 48 2.02 -17.69 7.64
N ASP A 49 1.84 -18.92 7.15
CA ASP A 49 2.24 -20.15 7.85
C ASP A 49 3.65 -20.66 7.49
N PHE A 50 4.47 -19.84 6.82
CA PHE A 50 5.88 -20.16 6.67
C PHE A 50 6.58 -20.04 8.02
N HIS A 51 7.11 -21.16 8.50
CA HIS A 51 7.94 -21.20 9.70
C HIS A 51 9.37 -20.70 9.43
N GLU A 52 10.12 -20.47 10.51
CA GLU A 52 11.53 -20.08 10.48
C GLU A 52 11.80 -18.77 9.70
N TRP A 53 12.98 -18.65 9.09
CA TRP A 53 13.50 -17.41 8.50
C TRP A 53 13.07 -17.17 7.05
N TYR A 54 12.40 -18.14 6.40
CA TYR A 54 12.14 -18.12 4.96
C TYR A 54 11.32 -16.91 4.52
N ARG A 55 10.23 -16.61 5.24
CA ARG A 55 9.37 -15.46 4.96
C ARG A 55 10.13 -14.16 5.12
N ASP A 56 10.86 -14.01 6.21
CA ASP A 56 11.51 -12.76 6.53
C ASP A 56 12.67 -12.47 5.55
N ALA A 57 13.44 -13.50 5.17
CA ALA A 57 14.47 -13.37 4.14
C ALA A 57 13.90 -13.10 2.75
N LEU A 58 12.76 -13.72 2.40
CA LEU A 58 12.05 -13.41 1.16
C LEU A 58 11.68 -11.92 1.13
N PHE A 59 11.12 -11.37 2.20
CA PHE A 59 10.76 -9.95 2.25
C PHE A 59 11.96 -9.00 2.25
N VAL A 60 13.11 -9.39 2.82
CA VAL A 60 14.36 -8.64 2.65
C VAL A 60 14.74 -8.59 1.17
N LEU A 61 14.68 -9.72 0.47
CA LEU A 61 14.98 -9.79 -0.96
C LEU A 61 14.00 -8.99 -1.81
N LEU A 62 12.69 -9.11 -1.57
CA LEU A 62 11.66 -8.37 -2.30
C LEU A 62 11.87 -6.85 -2.16
N ARG A 63 12.14 -6.37 -0.93
CA ARG A 63 12.46 -4.96 -0.70
C ARG A 63 13.73 -4.52 -1.43
N HIS A 64 14.76 -5.37 -1.47
CA HIS A 64 15.96 -5.07 -2.22
C HIS A 64 15.66 -4.91 -3.72
N LEU A 65 14.87 -5.82 -4.30
CA LEU A 65 14.50 -5.76 -5.71
C LEU A 65 13.67 -4.51 -6.05
N ILE A 66 12.66 -4.17 -5.23
CA ILE A 66 11.85 -2.96 -5.43
C ILE A 66 12.70 -1.69 -5.37
N ASN A 67 13.68 -1.64 -4.46
CA ASN A 67 14.56 -0.49 -4.29
C ASN A 67 15.70 -0.41 -5.33
N ASN A 68 15.81 -1.40 -6.23
CA ASN A 68 16.80 -1.41 -7.31
C ASN A 68 16.09 -1.64 -8.66
N PRO A 69 15.17 -0.74 -9.08
CA PRO A 69 14.45 -0.90 -10.32
C PRO A 69 15.35 -0.66 -11.54
N SER A 70 14.89 -1.06 -12.73
CA SER A 70 15.60 -0.82 -13.98
C SER A 70 15.77 0.68 -14.25
N PRO A 71 17.00 1.15 -14.56
CA PRO A 71 17.19 2.55 -14.93
C PRO A 71 16.57 2.90 -16.29
N ALA A 72 16.21 1.91 -17.11
CA ALA A 72 15.79 2.10 -18.50
C ALA A 72 14.47 2.89 -18.64
N HIS A 73 13.52 2.70 -17.72
CA HIS A 73 12.22 3.38 -17.77
C HIS A 73 12.20 4.74 -17.05
N GLY A 74 13.20 5.02 -16.20
CA GLY A 74 13.34 6.28 -15.46
C GLY A 74 12.38 6.47 -14.27
N TYR A 75 11.39 5.58 -14.07
CA TYR A 75 10.61 5.51 -12.83
C TYR A 75 11.45 5.04 -11.64
N LYS A 76 11.41 5.83 -10.55
CA LYS A 76 12.14 5.53 -9.31
C LYS A 76 11.20 4.86 -8.31
N PHE A 77 11.07 3.54 -8.40
CA PHE A 77 10.34 2.75 -7.40
C PHE A 77 11.12 2.65 -6.10
N PHE A 78 10.43 2.70 -4.97
CA PHE A 78 11.06 2.51 -3.67
C PHE A 78 10.08 1.98 -2.62
N THR A 79 10.61 1.31 -1.60
CA THR A 79 9.84 0.78 -0.47
C THR A 79 10.70 0.66 0.79
N ASN A 80 10.07 0.31 1.92
CA ASN A 80 10.72 0.12 3.19
C ASN A 80 10.08 -1.03 4.00
N PRO A 81 10.66 -1.44 5.16
CA PRO A 81 10.13 -2.54 5.97
C PRO A 81 8.71 -2.34 6.53
N PHE A 82 8.21 -1.11 6.61
CA PHE A 82 6.86 -0.82 7.10
C PHE A 82 5.80 -0.95 6.00
N TRP A 83 6.19 -0.67 4.76
CA TRP A 83 5.32 -0.70 3.58
C TRP A 83 5.28 -2.07 2.90
N THR A 84 6.43 -2.72 2.77
CA THR A 84 6.52 -4.05 2.16
C THR A 84 6.77 -5.10 3.22
N ARG A 85 5.68 -5.76 3.63
CA ARG A 85 5.65 -6.75 4.70
C ARG A 85 4.44 -7.68 4.59
N PRO A 86 4.44 -8.84 5.25
CA PRO A 86 3.22 -9.61 5.46
C PRO A 86 2.20 -8.80 6.29
N ILE A 87 0.91 -8.99 6.01
CA ILE A 87 -0.20 -8.46 6.81
C ILE A 87 -1.10 -9.58 7.32
N THR A 88 -1.62 -9.39 8.52
CA THR A 88 -2.63 -10.27 9.12
C THR A 88 -3.99 -10.04 8.46
N GLY A 89 -4.93 -10.98 8.64
CA GLY A 89 -6.30 -10.81 8.15
C GLY A 89 -7.04 -9.66 8.85
N ALA A 90 -6.70 -9.37 10.11
CA ALA A 90 -7.27 -8.22 10.82
C ALA A 90 -6.79 -6.89 10.25
N GLU A 91 -5.52 -6.78 9.85
CA GLU A 91 -4.99 -5.60 9.16
C GLU A 91 -5.63 -5.41 7.79
N GLU A 92 -5.83 -6.49 7.05
CA GLU A 92 -6.54 -6.50 5.76
C GLU A 92 -7.97 -5.95 5.93
N GLY A 93 -8.72 -6.42 6.93
CA GLY A 93 -10.05 -5.89 7.25
C GLY A 93 -10.05 -4.42 7.72
N LEU A 94 -9.02 -3.98 8.45
CA LEU A 94 -8.85 -2.56 8.81
C LEU A 94 -8.56 -1.69 7.59
N PHE A 95 -7.77 -2.17 6.64
CA PHE A 95 -7.53 -1.45 5.37
C PHE A 95 -8.82 -1.32 4.56
N ALA A 96 -9.65 -2.37 4.50
CA ALA A 96 -10.96 -2.31 3.88
C ALA A 96 -11.88 -1.28 4.57
N PHE A 97 -11.92 -1.27 5.91
CA PHE A 97 -12.70 -0.31 6.68
C PHE A 97 -12.27 1.14 6.42
N ILE A 98 -10.96 1.42 6.46
CA ILE A 98 -10.41 2.75 6.17
C ILE A 98 -10.74 3.16 4.74
N THR A 99 -10.56 2.25 3.79
CA THR A 99 -10.80 2.50 2.35
C THR A 99 -12.27 2.85 2.10
N LEU A 100 -13.21 2.05 2.62
CA LEU A 100 -14.65 2.31 2.51
C LEU A 100 -15.01 3.69 3.07
N ASN A 101 -14.54 4.00 4.29
CA ASN A 101 -14.92 5.23 4.97
C ASN A 101 -14.26 6.47 4.36
N HIS A 102 -13.03 6.37 3.87
CA HIS A 102 -12.38 7.46 3.15
C HIS A 102 -13.09 7.75 1.82
N LEU A 103 -13.32 6.72 0.99
CA LEU A 103 -13.99 6.87 -0.31
C LEU A 103 -15.45 7.34 -0.16
N SER A 104 -16.13 6.94 0.91
CA SER A 104 -17.49 7.39 1.24
C SER A 104 -17.53 8.77 1.90
N ARG A 105 -16.38 9.47 2.01
CA ARG A 105 -16.23 10.79 2.64
C ARG A 105 -16.71 10.85 4.10
N ARG A 106 -16.63 9.71 4.81
CA ARG A 106 -16.92 9.59 6.25
C ARG A 106 -15.66 9.77 7.11
N LEU A 107 -14.49 9.75 6.48
CA LEU A 107 -13.18 9.95 7.09
C LEU A 107 -12.42 11.07 6.35
N GLY A 108 -12.85 12.31 6.58
CA GLY A 108 -12.21 13.53 6.08
C GLY A 108 -11.39 14.24 7.17
N GLU A 109 -10.83 15.40 6.81
CA GLU A 109 -10.06 16.25 7.72
C GLU A 109 -10.90 16.73 8.92
N ASP A 110 -12.15 17.12 8.65
CA ASP A 110 -13.09 17.59 9.68
C ASP A 110 -14.02 16.48 10.17
N PRO A 111 -14.38 16.47 11.47
CA PRO A 111 -15.36 15.55 12.01
C PRO A 111 -16.78 15.84 11.50
N ALA A 112 -17.56 14.78 11.28
CA ALA A 112 -18.94 14.89 10.81
C ALA A 112 -19.85 15.63 11.81
N ARG A 113 -19.63 15.44 13.12
CA ARG A 113 -20.45 16.05 14.18
C ARG A 113 -19.58 16.47 15.35
N CYS A 114 -19.81 17.66 15.89
CA CYS A 114 -19.28 18.09 17.17
C CYS A 114 -20.41 18.59 18.08
N MET A 115 -20.42 18.13 19.33
CA MET A 115 -21.45 18.46 20.32
C MET A 115 -20.83 18.62 21.70
N ILE A 116 -21.51 19.33 22.60
CA ILE A 116 -21.15 19.39 24.01
C ILE A 116 -21.96 18.31 24.73
N ASP A 117 -21.29 17.42 25.47
CA ASP A 117 -21.96 16.38 26.23
C ASP A 117 -22.56 16.90 27.55
N GLU A 118 -23.22 16.01 28.30
CA GLU A 118 -23.88 16.32 29.57
C GLU A 118 -22.94 16.85 30.66
N TYR A 119 -21.63 16.67 30.50
CA TYR A 119 -20.60 17.16 31.41
C TYR A 119 -19.95 18.47 30.93
N GLY A 120 -20.46 19.07 29.86
CA GLY A 120 -19.90 20.29 29.29
C GLY A 120 -18.65 20.06 28.45
N VAL A 121 -18.33 18.82 28.07
CA VAL A 121 -17.12 18.49 27.30
C VAL A 121 -17.43 18.47 25.80
N LYS A 122 -16.59 19.11 25.00
CA LYS A 122 -16.70 19.11 23.53
C LYS A 122 -16.29 17.75 22.97
N GLN A 123 -17.22 17.04 22.36
CA GLN A 123 -17.04 15.77 21.68
C GLN A 123 -17.13 15.97 20.16
N CYS A 124 -16.20 15.41 19.40
CA CYS A 124 -16.26 15.37 17.94
C CYS A 124 -16.19 13.93 17.45
N ARG A 125 -17.09 13.53 16.55
CA ARG A 125 -17.28 12.14 16.10
C ARG A 125 -17.54 12.06 14.61
N ASN A 126 -17.15 10.93 14.03
CA ASN A 126 -17.47 10.54 12.67
C ASN A 126 -18.48 9.38 12.67
N ASP A 127 -19.40 9.44 11.72
CA ASP A 127 -20.41 8.40 11.50
C ASP A 127 -19.87 7.39 10.50
N LEU A 128 -18.98 6.51 10.97
CA LEU A 128 -18.29 5.53 10.14
C LEU A 128 -19.21 4.34 9.81
N ALA A 129 -19.09 3.81 8.59
CA ALA A 129 -19.77 2.62 8.14
C ALA A 129 -18.94 1.36 8.42
N GLY A 130 -19.61 0.26 8.81
CA GLY A 130 -18.97 -1.05 8.91
C GLY A 130 -18.81 -1.71 7.55
N VAL A 131 -17.86 -2.63 7.44
CA VAL A 131 -17.61 -3.45 6.24
C VAL A 131 -17.56 -4.93 6.63
N VAL A 132 -18.14 -5.78 5.79
CA VAL A 132 -17.98 -7.24 5.85
C VAL A 132 -17.49 -7.66 4.48
N GLU A 133 -16.25 -8.14 4.43
CA GLU A 133 -15.60 -8.61 3.21
C GLU A 133 -15.56 -10.15 3.26
N VAL A 134 -16.09 -10.77 2.22
CA VAL A 134 -16.30 -12.23 2.08
C VAL A 134 -15.49 -12.78 0.93
#